data_AF-A0A329HWB8-F1
#
_entry.id   AF-A0A329HWB8-F1
#
_cell.length_a   1.000
_cell.length_b   1.000
_cell.length_c   1.000
_cell.angle_alpha   90.00
_cell.angle_beta   90.00
_cell.angle_gamma   90.00
#
_symmetry.space_group_name_H-M   'P 1'
#
loop_
_entity.id
_entity.type
_entity.pdbx_description
1 polymer ?
#
loop_
_entity_poly.entity_id
_entity_poly.type
_entity_poly.pdbx_seq_one_letter_code
_entity_poly.pdbx_strand_id
1 'polypeptide(L)'
;MNHTAQDLAGLALQILGHSMVVFLSHHDEARLAAPDDADAVIAEMDALAAQRLATASDEDLRRRRMVLQELYTNAASTAQACRGYQAARRPASRLGGRIWKDRCSVNRAGQEKAQRDMSRALGEREEIQKEIDRRANAQAARA
;
A
#
# COMPACT_ATOMS: atom_id res chain seq x y z
N MET A 1 16.32 29.70 12.61
CA MET A 1 15.87 28.32 12.87
C MET A 1 14.59 28.12 12.07
N ASN A 2 14.67 27.51 10.88
CA ASN A 2 13.55 27.33 9.93
C ASN A 2 13.45 25.82 9.55
N HIS A 3 13.32 24.92 10.53
CA HIS A 3 13.52 23.48 10.28
C HIS A 3 12.31 22.55 10.50
N THR A 4 11.19 22.99 11.09
CA THR A 4 10.08 22.07 11.40
C THR A 4 9.15 21.82 10.20
N ALA A 5 8.69 22.87 9.51
CA ALA A 5 7.75 22.71 8.38
C ALA A 5 8.37 22.02 7.15
N GLN A 6 9.68 22.19 6.91
CA GLN A 6 10.37 21.53 5.79
C GLN A 6 10.57 20.01 6.02
N ASP A 7 10.49 19.54 7.26
CA ASP A 7 10.64 18.12 7.58
C ASP A 7 9.32 17.34 7.40
N LEU A 8 8.17 17.99 7.67
CA LEU A 8 6.85 17.38 7.55
C LEU A 8 6.51 16.95 6.11
N ALA A 9 6.75 17.83 5.13
CA ALA A 9 6.52 17.50 3.71
C ALA A 9 7.45 16.38 3.22
N GLY A 10 8.70 16.35 3.71
CA GLY A 10 9.65 15.28 3.43
C GLY A 10 9.20 13.94 4.02
N LEU A 11 8.72 13.95 5.25
CA LEU A 11 8.18 12.78 5.93
C LEU A 11 6.90 12.27 5.26
N ALA A 12 5.99 13.16 4.91
CA ALA A 12 4.78 12.83 4.15
C ALA A 12 5.11 12.15 2.81
N LEU A 13 6.11 12.66 2.09
CA LEU A 13 6.59 12.05 0.85
C LEU A 13 7.15 10.64 1.09
N GLN A 14 7.92 10.44 2.16
CA GLN A 14 8.49 9.14 2.50
C GLN A 14 7.41 8.10 2.84
N ILE A 15 6.42 8.47 3.65
CA ILE A 15 5.32 7.60 4.06
C ILE A 15 4.40 7.28 2.87
N LEU A 16 3.99 8.30 2.11
CA LEU A 16 3.11 8.10 0.95
C LEU A 16 3.80 7.33 -0.18
N GLY A 17 5.12 7.53 -0.32
CA GLY A 17 5.92 6.99 -1.40
C GLY A 17 5.40 7.43 -2.77
N HIS A 18 5.10 6.47 -3.64
CA HIS A 18 4.52 6.71 -4.97
C HIS A 18 2.99 6.62 -5.02
N SER A 19 2.33 6.41 -3.88
CA SER A 19 0.89 6.27 -3.86
C SER A 19 0.21 7.59 -4.20
N MET A 20 -0.88 7.50 -4.94
CA MET A 20 -1.74 8.63 -5.29
C MET A 20 -2.95 8.74 -4.35
N VAL A 21 -3.06 7.85 -3.35
CA VAL A 21 -4.18 7.73 -2.43
C VAL A 21 -3.65 7.53 -1.01
N VAL A 22 -4.29 8.16 -0.04
CA VAL A 22 -3.97 7.98 1.38
C VAL A 22 -4.82 6.85 1.97
N PHE A 23 -4.17 5.90 2.65
CA PHE A 23 -4.79 4.77 3.33
C PHE A 23 -4.57 4.87 4.84
N LEU A 24 -5.39 4.16 5.63
CA LEU A 24 -5.24 4.10 7.08
C LEU A 24 -3.84 3.64 7.53
N SER A 25 -3.20 2.74 6.78
CA SER A 25 -1.82 2.31 7.08
C SER A 25 -0.84 3.48 7.05
N HIS A 26 -1.07 4.47 6.20
CA HIS A 26 -0.23 5.68 6.21
C HIS A 26 -0.48 6.55 7.43
N HIS A 27 -1.72 6.64 7.91
CA HIS A 27 -2.03 7.38 9.14
C HIS A 27 -1.33 6.73 10.33
N ASP A 28 -1.33 5.39 10.38
CA ASP A 28 -0.61 4.65 11.41
C ASP A 28 0.90 4.87 11.32
N GLU A 29 1.47 4.89 10.11
CA GLU A 29 2.88 5.23 9.88
C GLU A 29 3.20 6.67 10.30
N ALA A 30 2.33 7.64 9.99
CA ALA A 30 2.50 9.04 10.40
C ALA A 30 2.48 9.20 11.92
N ARG A 31 1.55 8.54 12.61
CA ARG A 31 1.48 8.53 14.08
C ARG A 31 2.70 7.91 14.75
N LEU A 32 3.32 6.93 14.09
CA LEU A 32 4.55 6.31 14.59
C LEU A 32 5.78 7.19 14.34
N ALA A 33 5.84 7.85 13.19
CA ALA A 33 7.01 8.63 12.78
C ALA A 33 7.04 10.04 13.40
N ALA A 34 5.88 10.67 13.57
CA ALA A 34 5.74 12.00 14.17
C ALA A 34 4.54 12.04 15.13
N PRO A 35 4.63 11.43 16.33
CA PRO A 35 3.50 11.33 17.26
C PRO A 35 2.88 12.67 17.65
N ASP A 36 3.70 13.72 17.78
CA ASP A 36 3.26 15.06 18.19
C ASP A 36 2.69 15.89 17.04
N ASP A 37 3.02 15.55 15.78
CA ASP A 37 2.67 16.29 14.57
C ASP A 37 1.92 15.43 13.53
N ALA A 38 1.37 14.29 13.95
CA ALA A 38 0.83 13.27 13.04
C ALA A 38 -0.28 13.83 12.14
N ASP A 39 -1.15 14.68 12.68
CA ASP A 39 -2.24 15.30 11.92
C ASP A 39 -1.72 16.26 10.84
N ALA A 40 -0.61 16.97 11.11
CA ALA A 40 0.02 17.84 10.13
C ALA A 40 0.67 17.02 9.00
N VAL A 41 1.34 15.91 9.33
CA VAL A 41 1.89 14.98 8.33
C VAL A 41 0.77 14.37 7.48
N ILE A 42 -0.34 13.96 8.09
CA ILE A 42 -1.50 13.42 7.37
C ILE A 42 -2.07 14.47 6.42
N ALA A 43 -2.21 15.72 6.84
CA ALA A 43 -2.68 16.81 5.97
C ALA A 43 -1.73 17.04 4.76
N GLU A 44 -0.41 17.01 4.98
CA GLU A 44 0.58 17.09 3.89
C GLU A 44 0.48 15.91 2.93
N MET A 45 0.25 14.70 3.46
CA MET A 45 0.03 13.50 2.65
C MET A 45 -1.24 13.59 1.79
N ASP A 46 -2.35 14.05 2.37
CA ASP A 46 -3.61 14.25 1.66
C ASP A 46 -3.46 15.30 0.55
N ALA A 47 -2.81 16.42 0.85
CA ALA A 47 -2.52 17.48 -0.11
C ALA A 47 -1.65 16.95 -1.26
N LEU A 48 -0.60 16.18 -0.95
CA LEU A 48 0.30 15.59 -1.94
C LEU A 48 -0.43 14.56 -2.83
N ALA A 49 -1.26 13.69 -2.24
CA ALA A 49 -2.05 12.71 -2.97
C ALA A 49 -3.06 13.40 -3.92
N ALA A 50 -3.79 14.39 -3.41
CA ALA A 50 -4.73 15.17 -4.20
C ALA A 50 -4.04 15.92 -5.35
N GLN A 51 -2.88 16.53 -5.09
CA GLN A 51 -2.08 17.20 -6.11
C GLN A 51 -1.66 16.22 -7.21
N ARG A 52 -1.09 15.06 -6.85
CA ARG A 52 -0.67 14.03 -7.81
C ARG A 52 -1.82 13.57 -8.69
N LEU A 53 -2.98 13.31 -8.10
CA LEU A 53 -4.17 12.87 -8.83
C LEU A 53 -4.68 13.96 -9.78
N ALA A 54 -4.71 15.21 -9.34
CA ALA A 54 -5.16 16.33 -10.15
C ALA A 54 -4.22 16.62 -11.34
N THR A 55 -2.90 16.53 -11.14
CA THR A 55 -1.91 16.87 -12.18
C THR A 55 -1.56 15.71 -13.10
N ALA A 56 -1.89 14.46 -12.72
CA ALA A 56 -1.59 13.30 -13.54
C ALA A 56 -2.34 13.34 -14.88
N SER A 57 -1.64 13.01 -15.96
CA SER A 57 -2.29 12.79 -17.25
C SER A 57 -3.08 11.49 -17.25
N ASP A 58 -4.05 11.35 -18.16
CA ASP A 58 -4.82 10.10 -18.29
C ASP A 58 -3.91 8.90 -18.62
N GLU A 59 -2.81 9.14 -19.33
CA GLU A 59 -1.81 8.10 -19.61
C GLU A 59 -1.03 7.70 -18.36
N ASP A 60 -0.65 8.66 -17.51
CA ASP A 60 -0.02 8.37 -16.21
C ASP A 60 -0.95 7.54 -15.31
N LEU A 61 -2.23 7.90 -15.28
CA LEU A 61 -3.24 7.16 -14.53
C LEU A 61 -3.38 5.72 -15.05
N ARG A 62 -3.44 5.51 -16.37
CA ARG A 62 -3.47 4.17 -16.97
C ARG A 62 -2.20 3.36 -16.66
N ARG A 63 -1.02 3.98 -16.80
CA ARG A 63 0.26 3.33 -16.45
C ARG A 63 0.32 2.93 -14.99
N ARG A 64 -0.06 3.83 -14.09
CA ARG A 64 -0.12 3.55 -12.65
C ARG A 64 -1.09 2.39 -12.36
N ARG A 65 -2.26 2.36 -13.01
CA ARG A 65 -3.23 1.27 -12.89
C ARG A 65 -2.64 -0.09 -13.30
N MET A 66 -1.82 -0.13 -14.35
CA MET A 66 -1.11 -1.35 -14.76
C MET A 66 -0.07 -1.78 -13.71
N VAL A 67 0.74 -0.86 -13.21
CA VAL A 67 1.71 -1.14 -12.13
C VAL A 67 1.00 -1.67 -10.88
N LEU A 68 -0.14 -1.09 -10.50
CA LEU A 68 -0.92 -1.57 -9.36
C LEU A 68 -1.49 -2.98 -9.58
N GLN A 69 -1.86 -3.32 -10.82
CA GLN A 69 -2.25 -4.69 -11.17
C GLN A 69 -1.09 -5.68 -10.99
N GLU A 70 0.13 -5.30 -11.42
CA GLU A 70 1.32 -6.13 -11.23
C GLU A 70 1.65 -6.30 -9.74
N LEU A 71 1.62 -5.22 -8.97
CA LEU A 71 1.83 -5.25 -7.52
C LEU A 71 0.80 -6.16 -6.83
N TYR A 72 -0.47 -6.08 -7.22
CA TYR A 72 -1.50 -6.98 -6.71
C TYR A 72 -1.19 -8.44 -7.03
N THR A 73 -0.86 -8.77 -8.29
CA THR A 73 -0.54 -10.14 -8.71
C THR A 73 0.68 -10.70 -7.97
N ASN A 74 1.70 -9.87 -7.79
CA ASN A 74 2.90 -10.23 -7.04
C ASN A 74 2.56 -10.51 -5.57
N ALA A 75 1.80 -9.63 -4.92
CA ALA A 75 1.37 -9.81 -3.54
C ALA A 75 0.47 -11.05 -3.38
N ALA A 76 -0.45 -11.31 -4.32
CA ALA A 76 -1.28 -12.51 -4.33
C ALA A 76 -0.43 -13.79 -4.43
N SER A 77 0.62 -13.77 -5.26
CA SER A 77 1.55 -14.88 -5.40
C SER A 77 2.34 -15.11 -4.10
N THR A 78 2.80 -14.04 -3.44
CA THR A 78 3.45 -14.11 -2.13
C THR A 78 2.50 -14.69 -1.07
N ALA A 79 1.25 -14.21 -1.01
CA ALA A 79 0.24 -14.73 -0.09
C ALA A 79 0.01 -16.24 -0.30
N GLN A 80 -0.02 -16.69 -1.55
CA GLN A 80 -0.14 -18.11 -1.88
C GLN A 80 1.08 -18.93 -1.47
N ALA A 81 2.29 -18.42 -1.69
CA ALA A 81 3.53 -19.06 -1.26
C ALA A 81 3.57 -19.24 0.27
N CYS A 82 3.16 -18.23 1.03
CA CYS A 82 3.05 -18.30 2.48
C CYS A 82 2.05 -19.38 2.96
N ARG A 83 0.95 -19.62 2.21
CA ARG A 83 -0.02 -20.70 2.49
C ARG A 83 0.53 -22.09 2.13
N GLY A 84 1.28 -22.23 1.04
CA GLY A 84 1.81 -23.52 0.55
C GLY A 84 2.71 -24.25 1.57
N TYR A 85 3.44 -23.50 2.41
CA TYR A 85 4.22 -24.07 3.50
C TYR A 85 3.39 -24.70 4.64
N GLN A 86 2.07 -24.44 4.71
CA GLN A 86 1.18 -25.12 5.66
C GLN A 86 0.75 -26.51 5.18
N ALA A 87 0.61 -26.72 3.86
CA ALA A 87 0.11 -27.97 3.28
C ALA A 87 1.14 -29.12 3.25
N ALA A 88 2.44 -28.83 3.36
CA ALA A 88 3.50 -29.84 3.37
C ALA A 88 3.67 -30.58 4.72
N ARG A 89 2.87 -30.25 5.75
CA ARG A 89 2.90 -30.93 7.05
C ARG A 89 1.86 -32.06 7.12
N ARG A 90 2.23 -33.26 6.66
CA ARG A 90 1.59 -34.50 7.16
C ARG A 90 2.26 -34.92 8.47
N PRO A 91 1.49 -35.26 9.53
CA PRO A 91 2.05 -35.76 10.78
C PRO A 91 2.39 -37.24 10.63
N ALA A 92 3.57 -37.55 10.09
CA ALA A 92 4.13 -38.90 10.16
C ALA A 92 5.65 -38.87 9.98
N SER A 93 6.37 -38.40 10.99
CA SER A 93 7.63 -39.04 11.40
C SER A 93 8.15 -38.39 12.68
N ARG A 94 8.19 -39.24 13.70
CA ARG A 94 9.01 -39.09 14.90
C ARG A 94 10.42 -38.63 14.51
N LEU A 95 11.00 -37.69 15.28
CA LEU A 95 12.36 -37.78 15.81
C LEU A 95 12.72 -36.51 16.58
N GLY A 96 13.02 -36.69 17.87
CA GLY A 96 14.13 -36.00 18.53
C GLY A 96 13.93 -34.54 18.89
N GLY A 97 13.72 -34.29 20.18
CA GLY A 97 13.65 -32.97 20.77
C GLY A 97 14.77 -32.04 20.32
N ARG A 98 14.37 -30.96 19.67
CA ARG A 98 15.00 -29.65 19.69
C ARG A 98 13.91 -28.66 19.31
N ILE A 99 13.75 -27.62 20.12
CA ILE A 99 12.75 -26.56 19.97
C ILE A 99 12.76 -26.09 18.51
N TRP A 100 11.77 -26.55 17.74
CA TRP A 100 11.52 -26.04 16.40
C TRP A 100 11.04 -24.61 16.60
N LYS A 101 11.95 -23.63 16.44
CA LYS A 101 11.54 -22.24 16.30
C LYS A 101 10.44 -22.20 15.24
N ASP A 102 9.32 -21.67 15.67
CA ASP A 102 8.01 -21.74 15.07
C ASP A 102 8.01 -21.16 13.63
N ARG A 103 8.45 -21.92 12.63
CA ARG A 103 8.45 -21.48 11.21
C ARG A 103 7.04 -21.13 10.71
N CYS A 104 6.00 -21.49 11.45
CA CYS A 104 4.61 -21.11 11.17
C CYS A 104 4.32 -19.63 11.44
N SER A 105 4.98 -18.99 12.42
CA SER A 105 4.74 -17.57 12.73
C SER A 105 5.32 -16.62 11.68
N VAL A 106 6.50 -16.96 11.12
CA VAL A 106 7.16 -16.19 10.06
C VAL A 106 6.30 -16.15 8.78
N ASN A 107 5.63 -17.24 8.44
CA ASN A 107 4.73 -17.29 7.28
C ASN A 107 3.43 -16.51 7.48
N ARG A 108 2.96 -16.35 8.72
CA ARG A 108 1.76 -15.58 9.03
C ARG A 108 1.99 -14.08 8.84
N ALA A 109 3.10 -13.54 9.37
CA ALA A 109 3.47 -12.14 9.16
C ALA A 109 3.63 -11.80 7.67
N GLY A 110 4.26 -12.70 6.89
CA GLY A 110 4.37 -12.55 5.43
C GLY A 110 3.02 -12.59 4.71
N GLN A 111 2.12 -13.50 5.12
CA GLN A 111 0.77 -13.57 4.58
C GLN A 111 -0.05 -12.30 4.87
N GLU A 112 -0.01 -11.81 6.12
CA GLU A 112 -0.72 -10.59 6.53
C GLU A 112 -0.18 -9.36 5.78
N LYS A 113 1.14 -9.26 5.62
CA LYS A 113 1.75 -8.21 4.79
C LYS A 113 1.27 -8.29 3.34
N ALA A 114 1.31 -9.49 2.74
CA ALA A 114 0.86 -9.68 1.36
C ALA A 114 -0.62 -9.33 1.16
N GLN A 115 -1.48 -9.65 2.14
CA GLN A 115 -2.89 -9.25 2.13
C GLN A 115 -3.08 -7.73 2.20
N ARG A 116 -2.29 -7.03 3.03
CA ARG A 116 -2.30 -5.56 3.07
C ARG A 116 -1.83 -4.96 1.76
N ASP A 117 -0.75 -5.49 1.19
CA ASP A 117 -0.20 -5.04 -0.10
C ASP A 117 -1.23 -5.24 -1.23
N MET A 118 -1.92 -6.39 -1.25
CA MET A 118 -3.05 -6.63 -2.17
C MET A 118 -4.17 -5.61 -1.98
N SER A 119 -4.62 -5.38 -0.74
CA SER A 119 -5.72 -4.46 -0.45
C SER A 119 -5.38 -3.03 -0.84
N ARG A 120 -4.14 -2.59 -0.59
CA ARG A 120 -3.65 -1.26 -0.97
C ARG A 120 -3.61 -1.10 -2.48
N ALA A 121 -3.05 -2.09 -3.19
CA ALA A 121 -2.96 -2.06 -4.64
C ALA A 121 -4.34 -2.03 -5.29
N LEU A 122 -5.30 -2.83 -4.78
CA LEU A 122 -6.66 -2.86 -5.27
C LEU A 122 -7.39 -1.52 -5.02
N GLY A 123 -7.32 -1.00 -3.79
CA GLY A 123 -7.97 0.27 -3.43
C GLY A 123 -7.45 1.46 -4.25
N GLU A 124 -6.13 1.58 -4.43
CA GLU A 124 -5.56 2.67 -5.22
C GLU A 124 -5.98 2.56 -6.69
N ARG A 125 -6.05 1.32 -7.21
CA ARG A 125 -6.47 1.06 -8.58
C ARG A 125 -7.93 1.43 -8.83
N GLU A 126 -8.81 1.19 -7.85
CA GLU A 126 -10.21 1.56 -7.90
C GLU A 126 -10.41 3.08 -7.89
N GLU A 127 -9.68 3.81 -7.04
CA GLU A 127 -9.75 5.28 -7.02
C GLU A 127 -9.23 5.90 -8.32
N ILE A 128 -8.13 5.37 -8.88
CA ILE A 128 -7.64 5.80 -10.20
C ILE A 128 -8.67 5.53 -11.29
N GLN A 129 -9.37 4.39 -11.24
CA GLN A 129 -10.43 4.07 -12.20
C GLN A 129 -11.58 5.07 -12.11
N LYS A 130 -12.05 5.38 -10.89
CA LYS A 130 -13.10 6.38 -10.66
C LYS A 130 -12.69 7.75 -11.22
N GLU A 131 -11.43 8.15 -11.06
CA GLU A 131 -10.93 9.41 -11.59
C GLU A 131 -10.91 9.43 -13.13
N ILE A 132 -10.47 8.34 -13.77
CA ILE A 132 -10.52 8.19 -15.23
C ILE A 132 -11.97 8.31 -15.73
N ASP A 133 -12.90 7.60 -15.08
CA ASP A 133 -14.31 7.61 -15.46
C ASP A 133 -14.95 8.99 -15.26
N ARG A 134 -14.61 9.68 -14.16
CA ARG A 134 -15.02 11.05 -13.89
C ARG A 134 -14.57 12.01 -14.99
N ARG A 135 -13.32 11.90 -15.44
CA ARG A 135 -12.77 12.73 -16.52
C ARG A 135 -13.43 12.43 -17.86
N ALA A 136 -13.64 11.16 -18.19
CA ALA A 136 -14.34 10.74 -19.41
C ALA A 136 -15.77 11.30 -19.45
N ASN A 137 -16.51 11.20 -18.34
CA ASN A 137 -17.86 11.75 -18.22
C ASN A 137 -17.87 13.28 -18.36
N ALA A 138 -16.90 13.97 -17.76
CA ALA A 138 -16.77 15.42 -17.89
C ALA A 138 -16.44 15.87 -19.32
N GLN A 139 -15.70 15.07 -20.08
CA GLN A 139 -15.43 15.32 -21.50
C GLN A 139 -16.68 15.09 -22.35
N ALA A 140 -17.39 13.97 -22.13
CA ALA A 140 -18.62 13.65 -22.83
C ALA A 140 -19.73 14.69 -22.60
N ALA A 141 -19.80 15.28 -21.39
CA ALA A 141 -20.76 16.34 -21.08
C ALA A 141 -20.42 17.71 -21.72
N ARG A 142 -19.22 17.86 -22.28
CA ARG A 142 -18.77 19.09 -22.97
C ARG A 142 -18.80 18.97 -24.50
N ALA A 143 -19.01 17.76 -25.02
CA ALA A 143 -19.12 17.46 -26.44
C ALA A 143 -20.58 17.60 -26.91
#